data_AF-A0A1M5KVW6-F1
#
_entry.id   AF-A0A1M5KVW6-F1
#
_cell.length_a   1.000
_cell.length_b   1.000
_cell.length_c   1.000
_cell.angle_alpha   90.00
_cell.angle_beta   90.00
_cell.angle_gamma   90.00
#
_symmetry.space_group_name_H-M   'P 1'
#
loop_
_entity.id
_entity.type
_entity.pdbx_description
1 polymer ?
#
loop_
_entity_poly.entity_id
_entity_poly.type
_entity_poly.pdbx_seq_one_letter_code
_entity_poly.pdbx_strand_id
1 'polypeptide(L)'
;MSIGGITYKKINGKRYAYYQWCENGKQRSRRVKDDELELLVAQIELAKSQAALGRSTELSDGRAVYSAQSLSAFKTDVKTGVLLENFAAPVKDFKKRECFATLHDYVYGANNDRVLVLYGLRRTGKTTLVRQLIGEMDATHRAKTAFVQVNARHTLADVNHDLKLLESQGFKYVFVDEVTQLGDFIEGAALFSDVFAVGGMKVVLSGTDSLGFVFSEDEQLYDRCILLHTTFIPYREFERVLGVVGIDEFIRYGGTMSMGGTNYNKDAFTFATKKGADDYVDSAIARNIQHSLKCYQYGGHFRSLQQLYERGELTNAINRIVEDINHRFTLDVLTRDFASNDLKISASNLRRDRMHPTDALDKINAVAVAQEMKRLLEIMDCNECSVDIEDAHRVEIREYLQMLDMICPIDVVNMASLNQNAFRTVLAQPGLRYAQSEALVRSLMMDEAFRKISIEERNRIIARILDEIRGRMMEEIVLLETKMARPDKQIFTLQFPVGEFDMVVFDSENACCEVYEIKHSDKAVPAQCRHLQDKKKCHETEFRYGKIKGRYVIYRGKSCCLNDIEYLNVEEYLKGLG
;
A
#
# COMPACT_ATOMS: atom_id res chain seq x y z
N MET A 1 -24.28 -16.00 30.74
CA MET A 1 -23.67 -14.66 30.87
C MET A 1 -22.27 -14.71 30.26
N SER A 2 -21.84 -13.71 29.49
CA SER A 2 -20.46 -13.67 28.97
C SER A 2 -19.48 -13.43 30.12
N ILE A 3 -18.30 -14.04 30.09
CA ILE A 3 -17.22 -13.74 31.03
C ILE A 3 -16.83 -12.27 30.85
N GLY A 4 -16.99 -11.46 31.90
CA GLY A 4 -16.67 -10.04 31.87
C GLY A 4 -15.18 -9.73 32.01
N GLY A 5 -14.83 -8.45 31.98
CA GLY A 5 -13.46 -7.95 32.13
C GLY A 5 -13.37 -6.73 33.06
N ILE A 6 -12.19 -6.51 33.65
CA ILE A 6 -11.90 -5.33 34.45
C ILE A 6 -11.35 -4.22 33.54
N THR A 7 -11.93 -3.03 33.67
CA THR A 7 -11.49 -1.79 33.01
C THR A 7 -11.23 -0.72 34.06
N TYR A 8 -10.35 0.24 33.76
CA TYR A 8 -10.04 1.32 34.69
C TYR A 8 -10.48 2.66 34.12
N LYS A 9 -11.09 3.49 34.98
CA LYS A 9 -11.44 4.88 34.64
C LYS A 9 -10.71 5.82 35.59
N LYS A 10 -10.18 6.92 35.05
CA LYS A 10 -9.54 7.99 35.83
C LYS A 10 -10.55 9.13 36.02
N ILE A 11 -10.92 9.43 37.25
CA ILE A 11 -11.87 10.50 37.61
C ILE A 11 -11.18 11.38 38.66
N ASN A 12 -11.04 12.68 38.38
CA ASN A 12 -10.34 13.64 39.24
C ASN A 12 -8.96 13.15 39.72
N GLY A 13 -8.18 12.58 38.81
CA GLY A 13 -6.82 12.08 39.09
C GLY A 13 -6.75 10.70 39.76
N LYS A 14 -7.83 10.18 40.34
CA LYS A 14 -7.88 8.86 40.98
C LYS A 14 -8.36 7.77 40.02
N ARG A 15 -7.75 6.58 40.10
CA ARG A 15 -8.02 5.42 39.25
C ARG A 15 -9.05 4.50 39.93
N TYR A 16 -10.09 4.12 39.21
CA TYR A 16 -11.18 3.27 39.70
C TYR A 16 -11.39 2.06 38.79
N ALA A 17 -11.50 0.87 39.38
CA ALA A 17 -11.78 -0.36 38.66
C ALA A 17 -13.28 -0.56 38.40
N TYR A 18 -13.62 -1.07 37.22
CA TYR A 18 -14.97 -1.39 36.77
C TYR A 18 -15.01 -2.77 36.14
N TYR A 19 -15.94 -3.61 36.58
CA TYR A 19 -16.25 -4.88 35.96
C TYR A 19 -17.29 -4.67 34.87
N GLN A 20 -17.00 -5.13 33.66
CA GLN A 20 -17.87 -5.01 32.48
C GLN A 20 -18.22 -6.38 31.93
N TRP A 21 -19.50 -6.65 31.65
CA TRP A 21 -19.95 -7.89 31.03
C TRP A 21 -21.10 -7.64 30.06
N CYS A 22 -21.35 -8.58 29.14
CA CYS A 22 -22.51 -8.55 28.26
C CYS A 22 -23.63 -9.44 28.82
N GLU A 23 -24.82 -8.87 28.90
CA GLU A 23 -26.05 -9.54 29.31
C GLU A 23 -27.15 -9.20 28.30
N ASN A 24 -27.70 -10.23 27.65
CA ASN A 24 -28.73 -10.08 26.60
C ASN A 24 -28.35 -9.08 25.49
N GLY A 25 -27.10 -9.15 25.01
CA GLY A 25 -26.58 -8.28 23.95
C GLY A 25 -26.31 -6.82 24.34
N LYS A 26 -26.53 -6.45 25.61
CA LYS A 26 -26.24 -5.10 26.13
C LYS A 26 -25.05 -5.14 27.08
N GLN A 27 -24.17 -4.15 26.93
CA GLN A 27 -23.01 -3.99 27.82
C GLN A 27 -23.46 -3.43 29.18
N ARG A 28 -23.08 -4.11 30.25
CA ARG A 28 -23.29 -3.69 31.64
C ARG A 28 -21.94 -3.42 32.29
N SER A 29 -21.91 -2.45 33.20
CA SER A 29 -20.70 -2.12 33.97
C SER A 29 -21.03 -1.76 35.41
N ARG A 30 -20.25 -2.26 36.37
CA ARG A 30 -20.34 -1.92 37.80
C ARG A 30 -18.96 -1.53 38.33
N ARG A 31 -18.91 -0.55 39.23
CA ARG A 31 -17.69 -0.19 39.97
C ARG A 31 -17.31 -1.30 40.95
N VAL A 32 -16.05 -1.70 40.94
CA VAL A 32 -15.47 -2.71 41.84
C VAL A 32 -14.84 -1.98 43.02
N LYS A 33 -15.07 -2.49 44.23
CA LYS A 33 -14.40 -1.98 45.44
C LYS A 33 -12.99 -2.57 45.53
N ASP A 34 -12.06 -1.85 46.16
CA ASP A 34 -10.64 -2.25 46.15
C ASP A 34 -10.39 -3.58 46.89
N ASP A 35 -11.20 -3.90 47.90
CA ASP A 35 -11.19 -5.18 48.65
C ASP A 35 -11.78 -6.36 47.86
N GLU A 36 -12.58 -6.10 46.82
CA GLU A 36 -13.20 -7.11 45.95
C GLU A 36 -12.37 -7.38 44.68
N LEU A 37 -11.40 -6.51 44.38
CA LEU A 37 -10.71 -6.50 43.08
C LEU A 37 -9.86 -7.75 42.83
N GLU A 38 -9.03 -8.14 43.79
CA GLU A 38 -8.12 -9.29 43.64
C GLU A 38 -8.90 -10.61 43.48
N LEU A 39 -9.94 -10.81 44.30
CA LEU A 39 -10.83 -11.96 44.22
C LEU A 39 -11.55 -12.03 42.87
N LEU A 40 -12.05 -10.89 42.38
CA LEU A 40 -12.78 -10.84 41.11
C LEU A 40 -11.86 -11.07 39.90
N VAL A 41 -10.62 -10.57 39.94
CA VAL A 41 -9.62 -10.84 38.89
C VAL A 41 -9.30 -12.34 38.85
N ALA A 42 -9.05 -12.98 40.00
CA ALA A 42 -8.78 -14.41 40.07
C ALA A 42 -9.95 -15.25 39.55
N GLN A 43 -11.20 -14.87 39.85
CA GLN A 43 -12.39 -15.54 39.34
C GLN A 43 -12.57 -15.39 37.82
N ILE A 44 -12.28 -14.21 37.26
CA ILE A 44 -12.34 -13.98 35.81
C ILE A 44 -11.28 -14.82 35.09
N GLU A 45 -10.06 -14.89 35.63
CA GLU A 45 -8.97 -15.71 35.07
C GLU A 45 -9.29 -17.19 35.13
N LEU A 46 -9.83 -17.69 36.25
CA LEU A 46 -10.28 -19.07 36.39
C LEU A 46 -11.43 -19.40 35.42
N ALA A 47 -12.40 -18.49 35.25
CA ALA A 47 -13.50 -18.69 34.31
C ALA A 47 -13.01 -18.71 32.84
N LYS A 48 -12.03 -17.86 32.49
CA LYS A 48 -11.39 -17.85 31.16
C LYS A 48 -10.61 -19.14 30.89
N SER A 49 -9.86 -19.63 31.88
CA SER A 49 -9.09 -20.88 31.73
C SER A 49 -10.00 -22.11 31.62
N GLN A 50 -11.09 -22.16 32.40
CA GLN A 50 -12.09 -23.23 32.30
C GLN A 50 -12.86 -23.20 30.97
N ALA A 51 -13.20 -22.02 30.44
CA ALA A 51 -13.83 -21.90 29.12
C ALA A 51 -12.86 -22.27 27.98
N ALA A 52 -11.56 -22.00 28.14
CA ALA A 52 -10.53 -22.44 27.20
C ALA A 52 -10.36 -23.97 27.22
N LEU A 53 -10.36 -24.59 28.41
CA LEU A 53 -10.33 -26.05 28.55
C LEU A 53 -11.61 -26.71 28.02
N GLY A 54 -12.80 -26.19 28.33
CA GLY A 54 -14.07 -26.76 27.87
C GLY A 54 -14.24 -26.78 26.35
N ARG A 55 -13.72 -25.76 25.64
CA ARG A 55 -13.63 -25.79 24.17
C ARG A 55 -12.64 -26.82 23.62
N SER A 56 -11.69 -27.25 24.44
CA SER A 56 -10.67 -28.25 24.06
C SER A 56 -11.21 -29.67 24.21
N THR A 57 -12.17 -29.91 25.13
CA THR A 57 -12.77 -31.23 25.39
C THR A 57 -13.96 -31.60 24.50
N GLU A 58 -14.68 -30.63 23.93
CA GLU A 58 -15.77 -30.94 22.96
C GLU A 58 -15.24 -31.26 21.55
N LEU A 59 -13.93 -31.08 21.30
CA LEU A 59 -13.26 -31.44 20.04
C LEU A 59 -12.58 -32.82 20.07
N SER A 60 -12.73 -33.57 21.17
CA SER A 60 -12.02 -34.85 21.40
C SER A 60 -12.92 -36.08 21.33
N ASP A 61 -13.85 -36.14 20.37
CA ASP A 61 -14.48 -37.41 19.98
C ASP A 61 -14.45 -37.57 18.45
N GLY A 62 -13.40 -38.25 17.97
CA GLY A 62 -13.19 -38.54 16.54
C GLY A 62 -11.73 -38.54 16.13
N ARG A 63 -10.96 -39.54 16.58
CA ARG A 63 -9.52 -39.70 16.30
C ARG A 63 -9.18 -39.77 14.81
N ALA A 64 -8.19 -38.97 14.40
CA ALA A 64 -6.98 -39.47 13.76
C ALA A 64 -5.77 -38.91 14.55
N VAL A 65 -4.98 -39.82 15.10
CA VAL A 65 -3.91 -39.51 16.07
C VAL A 65 -2.70 -38.96 15.35
N TYR A 66 -2.53 -37.65 15.35
CA TYR A 66 -1.21 -37.03 15.45
C TYR A 66 -1.06 -36.52 16.87
N SER A 67 -0.07 -37.06 17.58
CA SER A 67 0.06 -36.93 19.03
C SER A 67 0.21 -35.46 19.46
N ALA A 68 -0.48 -35.10 20.54
CA ALA A 68 -0.34 -33.83 21.24
C ALA A 68 1.04 -33.63 21.93
N GLN A 69 2.05 -34.44 21.59
CA GLN A 69 3.42 -34.33 22.09
C GLN A 69 4.29 -33.38 21.25
N SER A 70 3.85 -32.94 20.06
CA SER A 70 4.68 -32.15 19.13
C SER A 70 4.51 -30.63 19.22
N LEU A 71 3.47 -30.12 19.87
CA LEU A 71 3.24 -28.66 20.00
C LEU A 71 4.07 -28.00 21.12
N SER A 72 4.66 -28.77 22.05
CA SER A 72 5.48 -28.23 23.14
C SER A 72 6.99 -28.11 22.82
N ALA A 73 7.39 -28.45 21.60
CA ALA A 73 8.80 -28.49 21.19
C ALA A 73 9.21 -27.27 20.34
N PHE A 74 8.28 -26.64 19.64
CA PHE A 74 8.58 -25.48 18.80
C PHE A 74 8.79 -24.22 19.63
N LYS A 75 9.75 -23.41 19.21
CA LYS A 75 10.08 -22.13 19.86
C LYS A 75 9.33 -20.95 19.25
N THR A 76 8.88 -21.09 18.02
CA THR A 76 8.07 -20.12 17.28
C THR A 76 6.60 -20.56 17.20
N ASP A 77 5.72 -19.69 16.67
CA ASP A 77 4.31 -20.02 16.47
C ASP A 77 4.15 -20.83 15.17
N VAL A 78 4.19 -22.15 15.31
CA VAL A 78 4.08 -23.11 14.20
C VAL A 78 2.66 -23.67 14.12
N LYS A 79 2.06 -23.59 12.93
CA LYS A 79 0.74 -24.15 12.61
C LYS A 79 0.93 -25.34 11.66
N THR A 80 0.43 -26.49 12.07
CA THR A 80 0.37 -27.74 11.30
C THR A 80 -1.00 -28.42 11.51
N GLY A 81 -1.33 -29.41 10.67
CA GLY A 81 -2.57 -30.18 10.79
C GLY A 81 -3.82 -29.30 10.86
N VAL A 82 -4.71 -29.55 11.82
CA VAL A 82 -6.00 -28.84 11.97
C VAL A 82 -5.82 -27.33 12.16
N LEU A 83 -4.75 -26.87 12.83
CA LEU A 83 -4.48 -25.44 13.00
C LEU A 83 -4.17 -24.76 11.66
N LEU A 84 -3.45 -25.47 10.79
CA LEU A 84 -3.14 -25.01 9.44
C LEU A 84 -4.41 -24.96 8.55
N GLU A 85 -5.31 -25.93 8.69
CA GLU A 85 -6.59 -25.94 7.97
C GLU A 85 -7.49 -24.79 8.38
N ASN A 86 -7.64 -24.56 9.68
CA ASN A 86 -8.40 -23.43 10.21
C ASN A 86 -7.80 -22.09 9.79
N PHE A 87 -6.47 -22.03 9.65
CA PHE A 87 -5.79 -20.86 9.14
C PHE A 87 -6.14 -20.60 7.67
N ALA A 88 -6.17 -21.62 6.81
CA ALA A 88 -6.49 -21.46 5.39
C ALA A 88 -7.99 -21.26 5.09
N ALA A 89 -8.89 -21.86 5.88
CA ALA A 89 -10.32 -21.93 5.58
C ALA A 89 -11.01 -20.59 5.24
N PRO A 90 -10.73 -19.46 5.93
CA PRO A 90 -11.44 -18.20 5.69
C PRO A 90 -11.21 -17.56 4.31
N VAL A 91 -10.18 -17.97 3.56
CA VAL A 91 -9.85 -17.36 2.25
C VAL A 91 -10.13 -18.28 1.07
N LYS A 92 -10.72 -19.46 1.32
CA LYS A 92 -10.93 -20.50 0.31
C LYS A 92 -11.72 -20.00 -0.90
N ASP A 93 -12.74 -19.18 -0.64
CA ASP A 93 -13.63 -18.64 -1.69
C ASP A 93 -13.16 -17.28 -2.22
N PHE A 94 -12.02 -16.77 -1.73
CA PHE A 94 -11.47 -15.51 -2.20
C PHE A 94 -10.86 -15.70 -3.59
N LYS A 95 -11.09 -14.73 -4.46
CA LYS A 95 -10.42 -14.68 -5.75
C LYS A 95 -8.91 -14.52 -5.57
N LYS A 96 -8.16 -15.14 -6.46
CA LYS A 96 -6.70 -15.15 -6.42
C LYS A 96 -6.12 -13.95 -7.14
N ARG A 97 -4.99 -13.51 -6.61
CA ARG A 97 -4.10 -12.56 -7.23
C ARG A 97 -3.38 -13.17 -8.44
N GLU A 98 -2.84 -12.34 -9.32
CA GLU A 98 -2.13 -12.79 -10.54
C GLU A 98 -0.80 -13.44 -10.21
N CYS A 99 -0.09 -12.85 -9.26
CA CYS A 99 1.17 -13.39 -8.73
C CYS A 99 1.02 -14.74 -8.03
N PHE A 100 -0.21 -15.23 -7.79
CA PHE A 100 -0.44 -16.54 -7.20
C PHE A 100 0.19 -17.68 -8.03
N ALA A 101 0.18 -17.57 -9.35
CA ALA A 101 0.74 -18.60 -10.24
C ALA A 101 2.23 -18.84 -9.94
N THR A 102 3.02 -17.78 -9.80
CA THR A 102 4.45 -17.88 -9.47
C THR A 102 4.69 -18.57 -8.12
N LEU A 103 3.88 -18.25 -7.10
CA LEU A 103 3.96 -18.92 -5.79
C LEU A 103 3.62 -20.42 -5.90
N HIS A 104 2.55 -20.74 -6.62
CA HIS A 104 2.11 -22.11 -6.86
C HIS A 104 3.18 -22.92 -7.60
N ASP A 105 3.71 -22.38 -8.70
CA ASP A 105 4.69 -23.04 -9.56
C ASP A 105 6.02 -23.26 -8.85
N TYR A 106 6.44 -22.33 -7.99
CA TYR A 106 7.60 -22.55 -7.13
C TYR A 106 7.39 -23.73 -6.17
N VAL A 107 6.24 -23.78 -5.49
CA VAL A 107 5.95 -24.80 -4.49
C VAL A 107 5.84 -26.20 -5.10
N TYR A 108 5.18 -26.33 -6.25
CA TYR A 108 5.00 -27.62 -6.92
C TYR A 108 6.07 -27.94 -7.97
N GLY A 109 6.89 -26.97 -8.36
CA GLY A 109 7.93 -27.13 -9.37
C GLY A 109 9.15 -27.92 -8.88
N ALA A 110 10.11 -28.12 -9.78
CA ALA A 110 11.32 -28.91 -9.51
C ALA A 110 12.43 -28.14 -8.77
N ASN A 111 12.38 -26.79 -8.74
CA ASN A 111 13.42 -25.95 -8.15
C ASN A 111 13.53 -26.16 -6.65
N ASN A 112 14.60 -26.77 -6.16
CA ASN A 112 14.76 -27.05 -4.73
C ASN A 112 15.89 -26.24 -4.09
N ASP A 113 16.74 -25.59 -4.87
CA ASP A 113 17.94 -24.88 -4.38
C ASP A 113 17.71 -23.41 -4.02
N ARG A 114 16.54 -22.86 -4.34
CA ARG A 114 16.19 -21.46 -4.09
C ARG A 114 15.04 -21.33 -3.11
N VAL A 115 15.00 -20.21 -2.38
CA VAL A 115 13.85 -19.80 -1.58
C VAL A 115 12.95 -18.84 -2.36
N LEU A 116 11.64 -18.83 -2.11
CA LEU A 116 10.76 -17.80 -2.67
C LEU A 116 10.48 -16.73 -1.61
N VAL A 117 10.60 -15.46 -1.98
CA VAL A 117 10.41 -14.32 -1.09
C VAL A 117 9.16 -13.55 -1.52
N LEU A 118 8.15 -13.53 -0.66
CA LEU A 118 6.96 -12.70 -0.78
C LEU A 118 7.16 -11.39 -0.01
N TYR A 119 7.43 -10.30 -0.74
CA TYR A 119 7.70 -8.99 -0.16
C TYR A 119 6.86 -7.89 -0.80
N GLY A 120 6.93 -6.69 -0.24
CA GLY A 120 6.15 -5.52 -0.63
C GLY A 120 5.34 -4.93 0.51
N LEU A 121 4.55 -3.91 0.21
CA LEU A 121 3.84 -3.11 1.22
C LEU A 121 2.85 -3.88 2.09
N ARG A 122 2.49 -3.29 3.23
CA ARG A 122 1.45 -3.85 4.11
C ARG A 122 0.10 -3.89 3.40
N ARG A 123 -0.71 -4.88 3.77
CA ARG A 123 -2.09 -5.04 3.26
C ARG A 123 -2.18 -5.25 1.75
N THR A 124 -1.22 -5.96 1.16
CA THR A 124 -1.22 -6.35 -0.27
C THR A 124 -1.52 -7.83 -0.50
N GLY A 125 -1.89 -8.56 0.55
CA GLY A 125 -2.36 -9.94 0.44
C GLY A 125 -1.29 -11.04 0.51
N LYS A 126 -0.05 -10.75 0.93
CA LYS A 126 1.01 -11.76 1.13
C LYS A 126 0.54 -12.99 1.92
N THR A 127 0.08 -12.79 3.16
CA THR A 127 -0.43 -13.89 4.00
C THR A 127 -1.67 -14.54 3.37
N THR A 128 -2.48 -13.79 2.62
CA THR A 128 -3.64 -14.35 1.92
C THR A 128 -3.23 -15.29 0.79
N LEU A 129 -2.21 -14.95 0.00
CA LEU A 129 -1.64 -15.83 -1.04
C LEU A 129 -1.20 -17.17 -0.45
N VAL A 130 -0.48 -17.12 0.67
CA VAL A 130 -0.02 -18.32 1.40
C VAL A 130 -1.20 -19.17 1.86
N ARG A 131 -2.21 -18.54 2.48
CA ARG A 131 -3.42 -19.23 2.94
C ARG A 131 -4.21 -19.86 1.81
N GLN A 132 -4.33 -19.17 0.66
CA GLN A 132 -4.98 -19.70 -0.54
C GLN A 132 -4.24 -20.94 -1.03
N LEU A 133 -2.91 -20.89 -1.14
CA LEU A 133 -2.11 -22.02 -1.59
C LEU A 133 -2.28 -23.23 -0.66
N ILE A 134 -2.18 -23.02 0.66
CA ILE A 134 -2.40 -24.07 1.67
C ILE A 134 -3.81 -24.68 1.54
N GLY A 135 -4.82 -23.84 1.30
CA GLY A 135 -6.21 -24.29 1.13
C GLY A 135 -6.42 -25.17 -0.11
N GLU A 136 -5.59 -25.03 -1.14
CA GLU A 136 -5.65 -25.81 -2.38
C GLU A 136 -4.82 -27.08 -2.37
N MET A 137 -3.84 -27.19 -1.46
CA MET A 137 -3.05 -28.40 -1.32
C MET A 137 -3.94 -29.61 -1.06
N ASP A 138 -3.71 -30.73 -1.76
CA ASP A 138 -4.31 -32.00 -1.39
C ASP A 138 -3.86 -32.45 0.01
N ALA A 139 -4.55 -33.45 0.58
CA ALA A 139 -4.29 -33.91 1.93
C ALA A 139 -2.84 -34.40 2.14
N THR A 140 -2.21 -34.96 1.10
CA THR A 140 -0.84 -35.50 1.17
C THR A 140 0.19 -34.39 1.25
N HIS A 141 0.07 -33.38 0.39
CA HIS A 141 0.92 -32.19 0.40
C HIS A 141 0.71 -31.40 1.69
N ARG A 142 -0.54 -31.17 2.07
CA ARG A 142 -0.90 -30.39 3.27
C ARG A 142 -0.42 -31.02 4.57
N ALA A 143 -0.42 -32.35 4.66
CA ALA A 143 0.13 -33.07 5.83
C ALA A 143 1.64 -32.82 6.02
N LYS A 144 2.35 -32.43 4.95
CA LYS A 144 3.77 -32.06 4.96
C LYS A 144 4.00 -30.55 4.92
N THR A 145 2.99 -29.76 5.27
CA THR A 145 3.06 -28.30 5.25
C THR A 145 3.07 -27.71 6.65
N ALA A 146 3.92 -26.72 6.86
CA ALA A 146 3.96 -25.94 8.09
C ALA A 146 3.94 -24.44 7.80
N PHE A 147 3.23 -23.69 8.63
CA PHE A 147 3.27 -22.23 8.65
C PHE A 147 3.92 -21.76 9.94
N VAL A 148 4.96 -20.95 9.83
CA VAL A 148 5.80 -20.47 10.94
C VAL A 148 5.62 -18.97 11.04
N GLN A 149 5.02 -18.49 12.13
CA GLN A 149 4.88 -17.07 12.40
C GLN A 149 6.05 -16.58 13.25
N VAL A 150 6.85 -15.69 12.67
CA VAL A 150 7.92 -14.99 13.37
C VAL A 150 7.37 -13.71 14.01
N ASN A 151 7.95 -13.33 15.15
CA ASN A 151 7.75 -12.03 15.76
C ASN A 151 9.04 -11.55 16.42
N ALA A 152 9.09 -10.27 16.83
CA ALA A 152 10.26 -9.61 17.39
C ALA A 152 10.90 -10.26 18.65
N ARG A 153 10.26 -11.26 19.28
CA ARG A 153 10.85 -11.99 20.43
C ARG A 153 11.66 -13.22 20.01
N HIS A 154 11.47 -13.70 18.78
CA HIS A 154 12.14 -14.89 18.27
C HIS A 154 13.52 -14.53 17.71
N THR A 155 14.43 -15.50 17.72
CA THR A 155 15.77 -15.38 17.11
C THR A 155 15.89 -16.28 15.89
N LEU A 156 16.87 -16.03 15.02
CA LEU A 156 17.16 -16.95 13.92
C LEU A 156 17.53 -18.35 14.42
N ALA A 157 18.17 -18.46 15.58
CA ALA A 157 18.46 -19.74 16.21
C ALA A 157 17.17 -20.52 16.58
N ASP A 158 16.10 -19.81 16.95
CA ASP A 158 14.81 -20.44 17.24
C ASP A 158 14.13 -20.94 15.97
N VAL A 159 14.17 -20.14 14.91
CA VAL A 159 13.65 -20.54 13.59
C VAL A 159 14.46 -21.73 13.05
N ASN A 160 15.79 -21.71 13.15
CA ASN A 160 16.66 -22.82 12.75
C ASN A 160 16.32 -24.11 13.50
N HIS A 161 16.08 -24.02 14.81
CA HIS A 161 15.68 -25.16 15.63
C HIS A 161 14.37 -25.77 15.13
N ASP A 162 13.36 -24.92 14.90
CA ASP A 162 12.04 -25.36 14.47
C ASP A 162 12.07 -25.94 13.05
N LEU A 163 12.83 -25.34 12.13
CA LEU A 163 13.00 -25.84 10.77
C LEU A 163 13.69 -27.22 10.73
N LYS A 164 14.73 -27.44 11.55
CA LYS A 164 15.35 -28.77 11.70
C LYS A 164 14.38 -29.80 12.26
N LEU A 165 13.56 -29.40 13.23
CA LEU A 165 12.55 -30.29 13.79
C LEU A 165 11.49 -30.65 12.74
N LEU A 166 11.00 -29.67 11.98
CA LEU A 166 10.07 -29.89 10.86
C LEU A 166 10.67 -30.82 9.79
N GLU A 167 11.92 -30.57 9.38
CA GLU A 167 12.63 -31.42 8.42
C GLU A 167 12.74 -32.87 8.92
N SER A 168 13.13 -33.06 10.18
CA SER A 168 13.23 -34.40 10.80
C SER A 168 11.89 -35.14 10.88
N GLN A 169 10.78 -34.39 10.90
CA GLN A 169 9.41 -34.92 10.90
C GLN A 169 8.85 -35.10 9.48
N GLY A 170 9.64 -34.81 8.44
CA GLY A 170 9.27 -35.01 7.04
C GLY A 170 8.40 -33.91 6.44
N PHE A 171 8.34 -32.72 7.06
CA PHE A 171 7.71 -31.56 6.46
C PHE A 171 8.53 -31.08 5.26
N LYS A 172 7.84 -30.77 4.17
CA LYS A 172 8.44 -30.36 2.90
C LYS A 172 8.14 -28.90 2.57
N TYR A 173 6.93 -28.43 2.83
CA TYR A 173 6.49 -27.08 2.45
C TYR A 173 6.44 -26.19 3.68
N VAL A 174 7.31 -25.18 3.76
CA VAL A 174 7.40 -24.33 4.95
C VAL A 174 7.28 -22.87 4.58
N PHE A 175 6.29 -22.22 5.16
CA PHE A 175 6.02 -20.79 4.99
C PHE A 175 6.44 -20.07 6.26
N VAL A 176 7.45 -19.21 6.19
CA VAL A 176 7.97 -18.41 7.31
C VAL A 176 7.50 -16.97 7.15
N ASP A 177 6.51 -16.56 7.93
CA ASP A 177 5.91 -15.23 7.86
C ASP A 177 6.53 -14.26 8.85
N GLU A 178 6.61 -13.00 8.43
CA GLU A 178 7.31 -11.90 9.11
C GLU A 178 8.76 -12.23 9.50
N VAL A 179 9.48 -12.97 8.65
CA VAL A 179 10.88 -13.39 8.89
C VAL A 179 11.81 -12.19 9.07
N THR A 180 11.47 -11.07 8.43
CA THR A 180 12.24 -9.84 8.53
C THR A 180 12.22 -9.25 9.93
N GLN A 181 11.38 -9.70 10.87
CA GLN A 181 11.42 -9.26 12.27
C GLN A 181 12.59 -9.84 13.08
N LEU A 182 13.35 -10.79 12.52
CA LEU A 182 14.56 -11.30 13.16
C LEU A 182 15.67 -10.26 13.03
N GLY A 183 16.31 -9.94 14.15
CA GLY A 183 17.36 -8.92 14.19
C GLY A 183 18.61 -9.24 13.36
N ASP A 184 18.84 -10.53 13.09
CA ASP A 184 19.94 -11.10 12.32
C ASP A 184 19.47 -11.76 11.02
N PHE A 185 18.30 -11.35 10.50
CA PHE A 185 17.75 -11.91 9.26
C PHE A 185 18.70 -11.70 8.08
N ILE A 186 19.22 -10.48 7.89
CA ILE A 186 19.98 -10.12 6.69
C ILE A 186 21.23 -10.99 6.59
N GLU A 187 22.03 -11.06 7.65
CA GLU A 187 23.28 -11.85 7.68
C GLU A 187 23.01 -13.36 7.73
N GLY A 188 21.87 -13.75 8.28
CA GLY A 188 21.49 -15.14 8.45
C GLY A 188 20.62 -15.73 7.34
N ALA A 189 20.23 -14.94 6.33
CA ALA A 189 19.25 -15.36 5.34
C ALA A 189 19.70 -16.57 4.50
N ALA A 190 21.01 -16.75 4.30
CA ALA A 190 21.60 -17.91 3.62
C ALA A 190 21.19 -19.24 4.26
N LEU A 191 20.87 -19.26 5.57
CA LEU A 191 20.38 -20.44 6.27
C LEU A 191 19.18 -21.09 5.55
N PHE A 192 18.25 -20.27 5.05
CA PHE A 192 17.01 -20.77 4.45
C PHE A 192 17.26 -21.49 3.13
N SER A 193 18.21 -21.01 2.32
CA SER A 193 18.58 -21.58 1.04
C SER A 193 19.59 -22.71 1.18
N ASP A 194 20.77 -22.42 1.75
CA ASP A 194 21.93 -23.31 1.76
C ASP A 194 21.73 -24.57 2.63
N VAL A 195 20.83 -24.52 3.61
CA VAL A 195 20.52 -25.65 4.49
C VAL A 195 19.19 -26.28 4.10
N PHE A 196 18.09 -25.52 4.20
CA PHE A 196 16.75 -26.10 4.12
C PHE A 196 16.25 -26.29 2.69
N ALA A 197 16.42 -25.29 1.82
CA ALA A 197 16.03 -25.45 0.42
C ALA A 197 16.84 -26.58 -0.23
N VAL A 198 18.18 -26.50 -0.16
CA VAL A 198 19.08 -27.55 -0.67
C VAL A 198 18.78 -28.94 -0.08
N GLY A 199 18.33 -29.02 1.18
CA GLY A 199 17.84 -30.25 1.83
C GLY A 199 16.54 -30.83 1.25
N GLY A 200 15.90 -30.14 0.31
CA GLY A 200 14.69 -30.55 -0.40
C GLY A 200 13.40 -29.90 0.13
N MET A 201 13.48 -28.96 1.07
CA MET A 201 12.32 -28.20 1.53
C MET A 201 11.97 -27.08 0.54
N LYS A 202 10.68 -26.77 0.43
CA LYS A 202 10.16 -25.60 -0.28
C LYS A 202 9.92 -24.51 0.74
N VAL A 203 10.87 -23.59 0.85
CA VAL A 203 10.81 -22.49 1.82
C VAL A 203 10.26 -21.24 1.14
N VAL A 204 9.19 -20.68 1.71
CA VAL A 204 8.63 -19.39 1.33
C VAL A 204 8.79 -18.43 2.49
N LEU A 205 9.47 -17.32 2.24
CA LEU A 205 9.71 -16.26 3.22
C LEU A 205 8.75 -15.10 2.95
N SER A 206 8.14 -14.54 3.98
CA SER A 206 7.36 -13.30 3.85
C SER A 206 7.68 -12.30 4.94
N GLY A 207 7.45 -11.03 4.64
CA GLY A 207 7.69 -9.94 5.57
C GLY A 207 7.16 -8.62 5.07
N THR A 208 6.95 -7.70 6.00
CA THR A 208 6.48 -6.35 5.68
C THR A 208 7.61 -5.34 5.49
N ASP A 209 8.84 -5.70 5.90
CA ASP A 209 10.05 -4.93 5.64
C ASP A 209 10.64 -5.35 4.28
N SER A 210 10.37 -4.57 3.25
CA SER A 210 10.82 -4.89 1.90
C SER A 210 12.33 -4.70 1.72
N LEU A 211 12.95 -3.76 2.46
CA LEU A 211 14.38 -3.53 2.37
C LEU A 211 15.19 -4.67 2.96
N GLY A 212 14.73 -5.26 4.07
CA GLY A 212 15.41 -6.42 4.65
C GLY A 212 15.61 -7.53 3.62
N PHE A 213 14.64 -7.71 2.71
CA PHE A 213 14.77 -8.65 1.59
C PHE A 213 15.66 -8.15 0.45
N VAL A 214 15.59 -6.87 0.08
CA VAL A 214 16.48 -6.28 -0.95
C VAL A 214 17.95 -6.44 -0.53
N PHE A 215 18.29 -6.07 0.70
CA PHE A 215 19.65 -6.24 1.22
C PHE A 215 20.05 -7.71 1.34
N SER A 216 19.12 -8.57 1.76
CA SER A 216 19.41 -10.01 1.80
C SER A 216 19.66 -10.57 0.42
N GLU A 217 18.94 -10.12 -0.61
CA GLU A 217 19.11 -10.57 -2.00
C GLU A 217 20.43 -10.09 -2.60
N ASP A 218 20.84 -8.86 -2.36
CA ASP A 218 22.14 -8.34 -2.78
C ASP A 218 23.33 -9.06 -2.10
N GLU A 219 23.12 -9.60 -0.88
CA GLU A 219 24.17 -10.25 -0.09
C GLU A 219 23.99 -11.78 0.03
N GLN A 220 23.25 -12.23 1.05
CA GLN A 220 23.23 -13.63 1.47
C GLN A 220 22.39 -14.54 0.54
N LEU A 221 21.42 -13.97 -0.17
CA LEU A 221 20.46 -14.66 -1.04
C LEU A 221 20.71 -14.40 -2.53
N TYR A 222 21.85 -13.81 -2.91
CA TYR A 222 22.21 -13.54 -4.30
C TYR A 222 22.15 -14.80 -5.17
N ASP A 223 21.37 -14.78 -6.25
CA ASP A 223 21.03 -15.93 -7.11
C ASP A 223 20.37 -17.14 -6.40
N ARG A 224 20.08 -17.03 -5.09
CA ARG A 224 19.49 -18.08 -4.24
C ARG A 224 18.03 -17.83 -3.88
N CYS A 225 17.43 -16.75 -4.35
CA CYS A 225 16.01 -16.48 -4.13
C CYS A 225 15.23 -16.16 -5.41
N ILE A 226 13.92 -16.28 -5.31
CA ILE A 226 12.95 -15.81 -6.29
C ILE A 226 12.15 -14.71 -5.60
N LEU A 227 12.36 -13.47 -6.02
CA LEU A 227 11.64 -12.31 -5.51
C LEU A 227 10.25 -12.24 -6.16
N LEU A 228 9.20 -12.30 -5.33
CA LEU A 228 7.82 -12.11 -5.76
C LEU A 228 7.23 -10.89 -5.05
N HIS A 229 7.12 -9.81 -5.80
CA HIS A 229 6.73 -8.52 -5.30
C HIS A 229 5.21 -8.32 -5.29
N THR A 230 4.69 -7.70 -4.22
CA THR A 230 3.23 -7.55 -4.01
C THR A 230 2.75 -6.11 -3.77
N THR A 231 3.63 -5.10 -3.77
CA THR A 231 3.30 -3.69 -3.40
C THR A 231 2.16 -3.10 -4.20
N PHE A 232 2.10 -3.37 -5.49
CA PHE A 232 1.09 -2.82 -6.38
C PHE A 232 0.02 -3.87 -6.71
N ILE A 233 -1.25 -3.44 -6.71
CA ILE A 233 -2.37 -4.21 -7.25
C ILE A 233 -2.90 -3.42 -8.45
N PRO A 234 -2.62 -3.83 -9.71
CA PRO A 234 -3.13 -3.16 -10.89
C PRO A 234 -4.65 -3.07 -10.87
N TYR A 235 -5.21 -2.03 -11.50
CA TYR A 235 -6.66 -1.82 -11.56
C TYR A 235 -7.43 -3.08 -12.02
N ARG A 236 -6.91 -3.76 -13.05
CA ARG A 236 -7.48 -5.03 -13.56
C ARG A 236 -7.58 -6.11 -12.49
N GLU A 237 -6.54 -6.25 -11.68
CA GLU A 237 -6.48 -7.21 -10.59
C GLU A 237 -7.38 -6.76 -9.43
N PHE A 238 -7.34 -5.48 -9.07
CA PHE A 238 -8.14 -4.89 -8.00
C PHE A 238 -9.64 -5.16 -8.19
N GLU A 239 -10.18 -4.83 -9.36
CA GLU A 239 -11.61 -5.02 -9.63
C GLU A 239 -11.97 -6.51 -9.57
N ARG A 240 -11.13 -7.36 -10.17
CA ARG A 240 -11.37 -8.80 -10.17
C ARG A 240 -11.36 -9.34 -8.75
N VAL A 241 -10.31 -9.08 -7.98
CA VAL A 241 -10.04 -9.69 -6.67
C VAL A 241 -10.96 -9.13 -5.58
N LEU A 242 -11.18 -7.81 -5.55
CA LEU A 242 -11.97 -7.16 -4.50
C LEU A 242 -13.46 -7.02 -4.88
N GLY A 243 -13.80 -7.13 -6.16
CA GLY A 243 -15.17 -6.95 -6.64
C GLY A 243 -15.66 -5.50 -6.59
N VAL A 244 -14.73 -4.54 -6.51
CA VAL A 244 -15.02 -3.10 -6.50
C VAL A 244 -14.74 -2.56 -7.89
N VAL A 245 -15.78 -2.04 -8.55
CA VAL A 245 -15.72 -1.50 -9.91
C VAL A 245 -15.61 0.02 -9.86
N GLY A 246 -14.83 0.59 -10.77
CA GLY A 246 -14.74 2.05 -10.93
C GLY A 246 -13.34 2.61 -10.66
N ILE A 247 -12.82 3.41 -11.59
CA ILE A 247 -11.50 4.05 -11.42
C ILE A 247 -11.43 4.97 -10.20
N ASP A 248 -12.52 5.69 -9.89
CA ASP A 248 -12.61 6.55 -8.71
C ASP A 248 -12.57 5.72 -7.41
N GLU A 249 -13.18 4.54 -7.40
CA GLU A 249 -13.11 3.63 -6.24
C GLU A 249 -11.70 3.05 -6.10
N PHE A 250 -11.05 2.65 -7.20
CA PHE A 250 -9.65 2.23 -7.14
C PHE A 250 -8.74 3.30 -6.53
N ILE A 251 -8.91 4.56 -6.94
CA ILE A 251 -8.22 5.72 -6.35
C ILE A 251 -8.44 5.80 -4.83
N ARG A 252 -9.68 5.64 -4.36
CA ARG A 252 -10.05 5.72 -2.93
C ARG A 252 -9.44 4.59 -2.12
N TYR A 253 -9.51 3.36 -2.62
CA TYR A 253 -9.02 2.17 -1.91
C TYR A 253 -7.50 2.02 -1.99
N GLY A 254 -6.86 2.67 -2.95
CA GLY A 254 -5.41 2.70 -3.12
C GLY A 254 -4.81 1.35 -3.45
N GLY A 255 -5.54 0.42 -4.07
CA GLY A 255 -4.98 -0.91 -4.34
C GLY A 255 -4.58 -1.70 -3.07
N THR A 256 -5.18 -1.41 -1.90
CA THR A 256 -4.95 -2.20 -0.68
C THR A 256 -6.08 -3.19 -0.41
N MET A 257 -5.71 -4.29 0.24
CA MET A 257 -6.59 -5.33 0.73
C MET A 257 -6.85 -5.07 2.23
N SER A 258 -7.95 -4.39 2.56
CA SER A 258 -8.47 -4.34 3.93
C SER A 258 -9.31 -5.58 4.26
N MET A 259 -9.15 -6.09 5.48
CA MET A 259 -9.87 -7.29 5.94
C MET A 259 -11.23 -6.88 6.50
N GLY A 260 -12.31 -7.48 5.98
CA GLY A 260 -13.66 -7.32 6.52
C GLY A 260 -14.69 -8.23 5.83
N GLY A 261 -14.93 -9.43 6.39
CA GLY A 261 -16.01 -10.34 5.99
C GLY A 261 -15.71 -11.29 4.82
N THR A 262 -16.77 -11.85 4.24
CA THR A 262 -16.73 -12.83 3.13
C THR A 262 -16.19 -12.28 1.81
N ASN A 263 -15.95 -10.97 1.70
CA ASN A 263 -15.18 -10.33 0.62
C ASN A 263 -14.16 -9.36 1.23
N TYR A 264 -13.17 -8.94 0.45
CA TYR A 264 -12.31 -7.84 0.85
C TYR A 264 -13.10 -6.54 1.08
N ASN A 265 -12.68 -5.77 2.09
CA ASN A 265 -13.07 -4.38 2.33
C ASN A 265 -14.54 -4.02 2.65
N LYS A 266 -15.35 -4.88 3.31
CA LYS A 266 -16.76 -4.53 3.63
C LYS A 266 -16.95 -3.53 4.78
N ASP A 267 -16.06 -3.49 5.78
CA ASP A 267 -16.34 -2.82 7.07
C ASP A 267 -15.59 -1.49 7.29
N ALA A 268 -14.45 -1.28 6.61
CA ALA A 268 -13.71 -0.01 6.45
C ALA A 268 -12.47 -0.26 5.56
N PHE A 269 -12.12 0.66 4.67
CA PHE A 269 -10.86 0.59 3.90
C PHE A 269 -9.79 1.53 4.47
N THR A 270 -8.51 1.19 4.27
CA THR A 270 -7.35 1.83 4.91
C THR A 270 -7.37 3.35 4.80
N PHE A 271 -7.65 3.88 3.61
CA PHE A 271 -7.60 5.31 3.30
C PHE A 271 -8.96 6.00 3.43
N ALA A 272 -9.98 5.32 4.00
CA ALA A 272 -11.30 5.91 4.22
C ALA A 272 -11.24 7.09 5.20
N THR A 273 -10.23 7.11 6.07
CA THR A 273 -10.01 8.19 7.02
C THR A 273 -8.55 8.61 7.01
N LYS A 274 -8.32 9.89 7.30
CA LYS A 274 -6.99 10.46 7.45
C LYS A 274 -6.15 9.69 8.48
N LYS A 275 -6.72 9.40 9.66
CA LYS A 275 -6.08 8.55 10.68
C LYS A 275 -5.63 7.19 10.13
N GLY A 276 -6.47 6.53 9.32
CA GLY A 276 -6.11 5.25 8.71
C GLY A 276 -4.97 5.37 7.69
N ALA A 277 -4.85 6.51 6.99
CA ALA A 277 -3.74 6.81 6.10
C ALA A 277 -2.44 7.10 6.88
N ASP A 278 -2.50 7.87 7.98
CA ASP A 278 -1.31 8.12 8.83
C ASP A 278 -0.84 6.84 9.50
N ASP A 279 -1.77 6.04 10.06
CA ASP A 279 -1.48 4.73 10.63
C ASP A 279 -0.81 3.81 9.57
N TYR A 280 -1.17 3.97 8.29
CA TYR A 280 -0.53 3.27 7.19
C TYR A 280 0.88 3.83 6.91
N VAL A 281 1.08 5.15 6.80
CA VAL A 281 2.42 5.74 6.60
C VAL A 281 3.35 5.38 7.75
N ASP A 282 2.93 5.59 8.99
CA ASP A 282 3.71 5.28 10.19
C ASP A 282 4.06 3.78 10.22
N SER A 283 3.09 2.91 9.98
CA SER A 283 3.31 1.47 10.16
C SER A 283 3.92 0.75 8.94
N ALA A 284 3.65 1.19 7.71
CA ALA A 284 4.11 0.54 6.48
C ALA A 284 5.34 1.19 5.85
N ILE A 285 5.65 2.44 6.23
CA ILE A 285 6.78 3.20 5.70
C ILE A 285 7.74 3.54 6.86
N ALA A 286 7.34 4.40 7.80
CA ALA A 286 8.28 4.94 8.80
C ALA A 286 8.88 3.88 9.74
N ARG A 287 8.06 3.01 10.35
CA ARG A 287 8.56 1.94 11.24
C ARG A 287 9.33 0.86 10.50
N ASN A 288 8.97 0.59 9.25
CA ASN A 288 9.70 -0.35 8.42
C ASN A 288 11.12 0.17 8.15
N ILE A 289 11.29 1.46 7.83
CA ILE A 289 12.61 2.10 7.73
C ILE A 289 13.44 1.81 8.98
N GLN A 290 12.93 2.12 10.17
CA GLN A 290 13.66 1.88 11.41
C GLN A 290 14.08 0.41 11.56
N HIS A 291 13.17 -0.51 11.24
CA HIS A 291 13.43 -1.93 11.33
C HIS A 291 14.56 -2.36 10.39
N SER A 292 14.48 -1.97 9.11
CA SER A 292 15.50 -2.29 8.10
C SER A 292 16.87 -1.74 8.53
N LEU A 293 16.91 -0.50 9.01
CA LEU A 293 18.15 0.16 9.41
C LEU A 293 18.79 -0.42 10.66
N LYS A 294 17.97 -0.84 11.63
CA LYS A 294 18.47 -1.47 12.85
C LYS A 294 19.13 -2.83 12.57
N CYS A 295 18.58 -3.58 11.62
CA CYS A 295 19.06 -4.92 11.30
C CYS A 295 20.20 -4.92 10.28
N TYR A 296 20.44 -3.81 9.58
CA TYR A 296 21.50 -3.70 8.60
C TYR A 296 22.83 -3.26 9.24
N GLN A 297 23.79 -4.19 9.36
CA GLN A 297 25.10 -3.93 9.99
C GLN A 297 25.94 -2.87 9.26
N TYR A 298 25.69 -2.60 7.98
CA TYR A 298 26.30 -1.50 7.22
C TYR A 298 25.45 -0.21 7.23
N GLY A 299 24.80 0.10 8.37
CA GLY A 299 23.85 1.20 8.62
C GLY A 299 24.32 2.64 8.35
N GLY A 300 25.28 2.85 7.45
CA GLY A 300 25.68 4.14 6.94
C GLY A 300 24.91 4.66 5.72
N HIS A 301 24.10 3.83 5.04
CA HIS A 301 23.48 4.21 3.76
C HIS A 301 22.26 5.13 3.91
N PHE A 302 21.57 5.10 5.06
CA PHE A 302 20.34 5.85 5.32
C PHE A 302 20.39 6.65 6.63
N ARG A 303 21.52 7.28 6.91
CA ARG A 303 21.75 7.99 8.18
C ARG A 303 20.81 9.20 8.32
N SER A 304 20.55 9.90 7.21
CA SER A 304 19.64 11.04 7.20
C SER A 304 18.19 10.61 7.46
N LEU A 305 17.73 9.47 6.93
CA LEU A 305 16.42 8.90 7.27
C LEU A 305 16.31 8.49 8.73
N GLN A 306 17.35 7.85 9.27
CA GLN A 306 17.38 7.47 10.68
C GLN A 306 17.26 8.70 11.57
N GLN A 307 17.99 9.78 11.26
CA GLN A 307 17.91 11.03 11.99
C GLN A 307 16.50 11.62 12.00
N LEU A 308 15.82 11.67 10.84
CA LEU A 308 14.43 12.14 10.76
C LEU A 308 13.49 11.26 11.57
N TYR A 309 13.66 9.94 11.52
CA TYR A 309 12.83 9.02 12.28
C TYR A 309 13.00 9.18 13.79
N GLU A 310 14.24 9.23 14.28
CA GLU A 310 14.57 9.36 15.70
C GLU A 310 14.03 10.66 16.31
N ARG A 311 13.87 11.69 15.48
CA ARG A 311 13.26 12.97 15.85
C ARG A 311 11.74 13.03 15.64
N GLY A 312 11.14 11.98 15.09
CA GLY A 312 9.71 11.92 14.80
C GLY A 312 9.28 12.75 13.58
N GLU A 313 10.22 13.11 12.70
CA GLU A 313 10.01 14.04 11.58
C GLU A 313 9.91 13.33 10.22
N LEU A 314 10.13 12.01 10.17
CA LEU A 314 10.06 11.24 8.93
C LEU A 314 8.64 11.18 8.36
N THR A 315 7.61 10.99 9.19
CA THR A 315 6.21 11.03 8.75
C THR A 315 5.87 12.38 8.11
N ASN A 316 6.35 13.47 8.70
CA ASN A 316 6.23 14.81 8.11
C ASN A 316 6.89 14.86 6.73
N ALA A 317 8.15 14.43 6.61
CA ALA A 317 8.87 14.44 5.34
C ALA A 317 8.14 13.64 4.24
N ILE A 318 7.62 12.45 4.57
CA ILE A 318 6.83 11.63 3.65
C ILE A 318 5.51 12.33 3.28
N ASN A 319 4.77 12.88 4.25
CA ASN A 319 3.49 13.54 3.98
C ASN A 319 3.67 14.81 3.11
N ARG A 320 4.77 15.54 3.31
CA ARG A 320 5.15 16.68 2.45
C ARG A 320 5.44 16.23 1.02
N ILE A 321 6.21 15.16 0.86
CA ILE A 321 6.48 14.57 -0.46
C ILE A 321 5.16 14.16 -1.13
N VAL A 322 4.29 13.43 -0.44
CA VAL A 322 3.00 12.98 -1.01
C VAL A 322 2.11 14.16 -1.44
N GLU A 323 2.15 15.30 -0.74
CA GLU A 323 1.36 16.50 -1.13
C GLU A 323 1.89 17.18 -2.40
N ASP A 324 3.21 17.17 -2.60
CA ASP A 324 3.90 17.95 -3.64
C ASP A 324 4.49 17.10 -4.78
N ILE A 325 4.23 15.80 -4.79
CA ILE A 325 4.85 14.83 -5.72
C ILE A 325 4.65 15.20 -7.21
N ASN A 326 3.63 15.99 -7.52
CA ASN A 326 3.25 16.39 -8.87
C ASN A 326 4.22 17.37 -9.55
N HIS A 327 5.16 17.98 -8.82
CA HIS A 327 5.92 19.11 -9.35
C HIS A 327 7.42 18.92 -9.45
N ARG A 328 8.06 18.27 -8.46
CA ARG A 328 9.43 17.74 -8.48
C ARG A 328 9.72 17.21 -7.08
N PHE A 329 10.40 16.07 -6.95
CA PHE A 329 10.98 15.66 -5.68
C PHE A 329 12.21 16.54 -5.39
N THR A 330 12.02 17.81 -5.03
CA THR A 330 13.09 18.81 -4.75
C THR A 330 13.27 19.06 -3.27
N LEU A 331 14.42 19.64 -2.89
CA LEU A 331 14.68 20.04 -1.52
C LEU A 331 13.68 21.11 -1.04
N ASP A 332 13.27 22.00 -1.95
CA ASP A 332 12.24 23.02 -1.72
C ASP A 332 10.91 22.46 -1.19
N VAL A 333 10.49 21.27 -1.65
CA VAL A 333 9.28 20.58 -1.15
C VAL A 333 9.38 20.32 0.35
N LEU A 334 10.56 19.97 0.84
CA LEU A 334 10.78 19.64 2.24
C LEU A 334 11.03 20.88 3.11
N THR A 335 11.48 21.99 2.53
CA THR A 335 11.94 23.16 3.30
C THR A 335 11.04 24.39 3.27
N ARG A 336 10.17 24.54 2.26
CA ARG A 336 9.28 25.72 2.17
C ARG A 336 8.19 25.73 3.25
N ASP A 337 7.53 26.86 3.47
CA ASP A 337 6.33 26.86 4.31
C ASP A 337 5.18 26.13 3.60
N PHE A 338 4.38 25.38 4.36
CA PHE A 338 3.29 24.60 3.82
C PHE A 338 2.24 25.51 3.16
N ALA A 339 1.93 25.20 1.90
CA ALA A 339 0.82 25.81 1.18
C ALA A 339 0.19 24.76 0.27
N SER A 340 -1.13 24.56 0.41
CA SER A 340 -1.84 23.59 -0.43
C SER A 340 -1.80 24.01 -1.90
N ASN A 341 -1.12 23.19 -2.72
CA ASN A 341 -1.12 23.37 -4.17
C ASN A 341 -2.53 23.11 -4.73
N ASP A 342 -3.20 22.07 -4.23
CA ASP A 342 -4.55 21.71 -4.66
C ASP A 342 -5.56 22.83 -4.46
N LEU A 343 -5.50 23.53 -3.33
CA LEU A 343 -6.36 24.69 -3.07
C LEU A 343 -6.15 25.81 -4.09
N LYS A 344 -4.88 26.12 -4.41
CA LYS A 344 -4.52 27.17 -5.38
C LYS A 344 -5.00 26.83 -6.78
N ILE A 345 -4.74 25.59 -7.24
CA ILE A 345 -5.15 25.13 -8.57
C ILE A 345 -6.68 25.09 -8.65
N SER A 346 -7.34 24.55 -7.63
CA SER A 346 -8.81 24.50 -7.54
C SER A 346 -9.45 25.88 -7.63
N ALA A 347 -8.92 26.88 -6.90
CA ALA A 347 -9.43 28.25 -6.95
C ALA A 347 -9.30 28.84 -8.36
N SER A 348 -8.17 28.62 -9.04
CA SER A 348 -7.96 29.04 -10.42
C SER A 348 -8.94 28.38 -11.40
N ASN A 349 -9.17 27.07 -11.23
CA ASN A 349 -10.05 26.31 -12.11
C ASN A 349 -11.52 26.64 -11.90
N LEU A 350 -11.95 26.86 -10.65
CA LEU A 350 -13.33 27.28 -10.33
C LEU A 350 -13.65 28.66 -10.91
N ARG A 351 -12.70 29.61 -10.92
CA ARG A 351 -12.87 30.91 -11.59
C ARG A 351 -13.03 30.78 -13.11
N ARG A 352 -12.35 29.81 -13.70
CA ARG A 352 -12.32 29.56 -15.16
C ARG A 352 -13.33 28.50 -15.60
N ASP A 353 -14.18 28.02 -14.69
CA ASP A 353 -15.19 27.03 -15.01
C ASP A 353 -16.14 27.61 -16.06
N ARG A 354 -16.35 26.88 -17.15
CA ARG A 354 -17.11 27.38 -18.31
C ARG A 354 -18.61 27.38 -18.07
N MET A 355 -19.08 26.51 -17.19
CA MET A 355 -20.52 26.32 -16.95
C MET A 355 -20.98 27.15 -15.76
N HIS A 356 -20.19 27.13 -14.68
CA HIS A 356 -20.58 27.71 -13.40
C HIS A 356 -19.36 28.31 -12.70
N PRO A 357 -18.79 29.42 -13.22
CA PRO A 357 -17.63 30.08 -12.62
C PRO A 357 -17.98 30.61 -11.23
N THR A 358 -17.04 30.49 -10.30
CA THR A 358 -17.22 30.96 -8.92
C THR A 358 -15.90 31.44 -8.32
N ASP A 359 -15.97 32.49 -7.51
CA ASP A 359 -14.86 33.08 -6.74
C ASP A 359 -14.94 32.67 -5.25
N ALA A 360 -15.73 31.65 -4.92
CA ALA A 360 -16.00 31.23 -3.55
C ALA A 360 -14.73 30.99 -2.72
N LEU A 361 -13.68 30.41 -3.34
CA LEU A 361 -12.41 30.13 -2.67
C LEU A 361 -11.53 31.38 -2.49
N ASP A 362 -11.88 32.53 -3.05
CA ASP A 362 -11.15 33.80 -2.85
C ASP A 362 -11.58 34.53 -1.57
N LYS A 363 -12.71 34.13 -1.00
CA LYS A 363 -13.31 34.72 0.20
C LYS A 363 -12.96 33.98 1.49
N ILE A 364 -12.37 32.79 1.37
CA ILE A 364 -11.98 31.96 2.52
C ILE A 364 -10.71 32.50 3.18
N ASN A 365 -10.50 32.15 4.44
CA ASN A 365 -9.21 32.35 5.07
C ASN A 365 -8.24 31.25 4.62
N ALA A 366 -7.59 31.45 3.47
CA ALA A 366 -6.67 30.47 2.88
C ALA A 366 -5.52 30.08 3.84
N VAL A 367 -5.07 31.01 4.69
CA VAL A 367 -4.05 30.73 5.71
C VAL A 367 -4.59 29.78 6.76
N ALA A 368 -5.78 30.05 7.31
CA ALA A 368 -6.40 29.15 8.30
C ALA A 368 -6.71 27.77 7.70
N VAL A 369 -7.16 27.71 6.44
CA VAL A 369 -7.39 26.45 5.72
C VAL A 369 -6.08 25.68 5.56
N ALA A 370 -5.00 26.34 5.15
CA ALA A 370 -3.68 25.72 5.03
C ALA A 370 -3.14 25.25 6.39
N GLN A 371 -3.31 26.02 7.47
CA GLN A 371 -2.89 25.63 8.81
C GLN A 371 -3.68 24.44 9.36
N GLU A 372 -5.00 24.39 9.12
CA GLU A 372 -5.81 23.23 9.50
C GLU A 372 -5.46 22.02 8.64
N MET A 373 -5.14 22.19 7.35
CA MET A 373 -4.61 21.10 6.52
C MET A 373 -3.26 20.62 7.04
N LYS A 374 -2.34 21.52 7.38
CA LYS A 374 -1.04 21.18 7.95
C LYS A 374 -1.18 20.37 9.23
N ARG A 375 -2.04 20.84 10.14
CA ARG A 375 -2.40 20.14 11.39
C ARG A 375 -3.06 18.80 11.12
N LEU A 376 -3.98 18.75 10.16
CA LEU A 376 -4.59 17.51 9.72
C LEU A 376 -3.47 16.62 9.24
N LEU A 377 -2.74 16.91 8.16
CA LEU A 377 -1.72 16.09 7.51
C LEU A 377 -0.44 15.81 8.33
N GLU A 378 -0.32 16.28 9.56
CA GLU A 378 0.90 16.15 10.38
C GLU A 378 2.15 16.66 9.64
N ILE A 379 1.98 17.76 8.90
CA ILE A 379 3.06 18.46 8.22
C ILE A 379 3.61 19.52 9.16
N MET A 380 4.93 19.70 9.16
CA MET A 380 5.66 20.71 9.91
C MET A 380 6.44 21.60 8.94
N ASP A 381 6.51 22.88 9.28
CA ASP A 381 7.36 23.85 8.59
C ASP A 381 8.79 23.78 9.17
N CYS A 382 9.79 24.30 8.45
CA CYS A 382 11.19 24.21 8.89
C CYS A 382 11.43 24.77 10.30
N ASN A 383 10.71 25.83 10.69
CA ASN A 383 10.82 26.43 12.00
C ASN A 383 10.23 25.57 13.14
N GLU A 384 9.48 24.52 12.81
CA GLU A 384 8.91 23.55 13.74
C GLU A 384 9.71 22.24 13.76
N CYS A 385 10.53 22.00 12.74
CA CYS A 385 11.45 20.87 12.67
C CYS A 385 12.67 21.10 13.55
N SER A 386 13.16 20.02 14.16
CA SER A 386 14.43 19.98 14.91
C SER A 386 15.61 19.48 14.08
N VAL A 387 15.34 18.88 12.91
CA VAL A 387 16.35 18.47 11.93
C VAL A 387 16.42 19.48 10.79
N ASP A 388 17.63 19.97 10.50
CA ASP A 388 17.90 20.77 9.31
C ASP A 388 17.89 19.87 8.07
N ILE A 389 16.92 20.08 7.17
CA ILE A 389 16.76 19.25 5.97
C ILE A 389 17.78 19.64 4.90
N GLU A 390 18.73 18.73 4.68
CA GLU A 390 19.73 18.77 3.59
C GLU A 390 19.35 17.90 2.37
N ASP A 391 20.08 18.06 1.26
CA ASP A 391 19.86 17.25 0.03
C ASP A 391 20.08 15.74 0.25
N ALA A 392 20.92 15.36 1.22
CA ALA A 392 21.12 13.96 1.61
C ALA A 392 19.80 13.31 2.06
N HIS A 393 18.98 14.00 2.88
CA HIS A 393 17.65 13.52 3.27
C HIS A 393 16.77 13.29 2.05
N ARG A 394 16.77 14.24 1.10
CA ARG A 394 15.95 14.14 -0.11
C ARG A 394 16.37 12.93 -0.96
N VAL A 395 17.67 12.72 -1.15
CA VAL A 395 18.19 11.58 -1.91
C VAL A 395 17.79 10.27 -1.23
N GLU A 396 18.07 10.15 0.07
CA GLU A 396 17.76 8.93 0.83
C GLU A 396 16.25 8.61 0.88
N ILE A 397 15.38 9.61 1.10
CA ILE A 397 13.92 9.37 1.07
C ILE A 397 13.48 8.90 -0.32
N ARG A 398 14.03 9.48 -1.39
CA ARG A 398 13.68 9.09 -2.75
C ARG A 398 14.11 7.64 -3.02
N GLU A 399 15.37 7.33 -2.73
CA GLU A 399 15.93 5.98 -2.91
C GLU A 399 15.11 4.95 -2.12
N TYR A 400 14.77 5.27 -0.87
CA TYR A 400 13.91 4.42 -0.05
C TYR A 400 12.54 4.17 -0.68
N LEU A 401 11.83 5.23 -1.07
CA LEU A 401 10.50 5.10 -1.66
C LEU A 401 10.54 4.38 -3.02
N GLN A 402 11.64 4.47 -3.77
CA GLN A 402 11.84 3.72 -5.01
C GLN A 402 12.10 2.23 -4.72
N MET A 403 12.93 1.89 -3.74
CA MET A 403 13.17 0.50 -3.34
C MET A 403 11.89 -0.19 -2.81
N LEU A 404 10.95 0.59 -2.24
CA LEU A 404 9.63 0.11 -1.87
C LEU A 404 8.63 0.03 -3.03
N ASP A 405 8.99 0.47 -4.23
CA ASP A 405 8.07 0.71 -5.36
C ASP A 405 6.87 1.60 -4.99
N MET A 406 7.04 2.49 -4.02
CA MET A 406 6.04 3.48 -3.61
C MET A 406 5.96 4.64 -4.61
N ILE A 407 7.10 4.96 -5.25
CA ILE A 407 7.20 6.00 -6.27
C ILE A 407 7.86 5.46 -7.54
N CYS A 408 7.38 5.92 -8.68
CA CYS A 408 7.95 5.61 -9.99
C CYS A 408 8.28 6.91 -10.74
N PRO A 409 9.52 7.11 -11.22
CA PRO A 409 9.83 8.22 -12.11
C PRO A 409 9.27 7.94 -13.52
N ILE A 410 8.54 8.90 -14.07
CA ILE A 410 8.10 8.94 -15.47
C ILE A 410 8.83 10.08 -16.16
N ASP A 411 9.45 9.80 -17.29
CA ASP A 411 10.24 10.79 -18.01
C ASP A 411 9.34 11.90 -18.54
N VAL A 412 9.83 13.13 -18.46
CA VAL A 412 9.19 14.31 -19.06
C VAL A 412 10.14 14.85 -20.10
N VAL A 413 9.80 14.64 -21.36
CA VAL A 413 10.65 15.03 -22.48
C VAL A 413 10.19 16.37 -23.03
N ASN A 414 11.10 17.32 -23.13
CA ASN A 414 10.82 18.61 -23.74
C ASN A 414 11.32 18.64 -25.19
N MET A 415 10.41 18.87 -26.14
CA MET A 415 10.75 18.92 -27.57
C MET A 415 11.78 20.01 -27.92
N ALA A 416 11.83 21.10 -27.16
CA ALA A 416 12.80 22.18 -27.38
C ALA A 416 14.15 21.94 -26.67
N SER A 417 14.18 21.12 -25.62
CA SER A 417 15.33 20.94 -24.73
C SER A 417 15.55 19.47 -24.39
N LEU A 418 15.86 18.68 -25.41
CA LEU A 418 15.92 17.21 -25.35
C LEU A 418 17.02 16.64 -24.44
N ASN A 419 18.03 17.45 -24.08
CA ASN A 419 19.13 17.03 -23.20
C ASN A 419 18.84 17.28 -21.71
N GLN A 420 17.66 17.80 -21.37
CA GLN A 420 17.26 17.98 -19.98
C GLN A 420 16.54 16.73 -19.50
N ASN A 421 17.20 16.00 -18.60
CA ASN A 421 16.57 14.89 -17.89
C ASN A 421 15.60 15.46 -16.85
N ALA A 422 14.31 15.52 -17.21
CA ALA A 422 13.24 15.85 -16.30
C ALA A 422 12.37 14.61 -16.07
N PHE A 423 11.86 14.47 -14.85
CA PHE A 423 10.99 13.37 -14.47
C PHE A 423 9.84 13.91 -13.62
N ARG A 424 8.66 13.33 -13.81
CA ARG A 424 7.54 13.42 -12.89
C ARG A 424 7.62 12.20 -11.97
N THR A 425 7.45 12.41 -10.67
CA THR A 425 7.33 11.29 -9.72
C THR A 425 5.85 10.89 -9.67
N VAL A 426 5.55 9.60 -9.80
CA VAL A 426 4.21 9.04 -9.71
C VAL A 426 4.11 8.19 -8.44
N LEU A 427 3.02 8.33 -7.69
CA LEU A 427 2.74 7.47 -6.52
C LEU A 427 2.06 6.17 -6.95
N ALA A 428 2.63 5.04 -6.58
CA ALA A 428 2.00 3.73 -6.78
C ALA A 428 0.79 3.51 -5.85
N GLN A 429 0.68 4.30 -4.78
CA GLN A 429 -0.33 4.18 -3.74
C GLN A 429 -1.33 5.35 -3.78
N PRO A 430 -2.31 5.35 -4.70
CA PRO A 430 -3.19 6.52 -4.89
C PRO A 430 -4.03 6.85 -3.64
N GLY A 431 -4.35 5.86 -2.82
CA GLY A 431 -5.13 6.07 -1.59
C GLY A 431 -4.48 7.06 -0.60
N LEU A 432 -3.14 7.16 -0.57
CA LEU A 432 -2.45 8.15 0.25
C LEU A 432 -2.75 9.58 -0.21
N ARG A 433 -2.68 9.81 -1.53
CA ARG A 433 -2.99 11.12 -2.11
C ARG A 433 -4.46 11.48 -1.96
N TYR A 434 -5.35 10.49 -2.13
CA TYR A 434 -6.79 10.69 -1.90
C TYR A 434 -7.10 11.13 -0.46
N ALA A 435 -6.44 10.54 0.54
CA ALA A 435 -6.63 10.93 1.94
C ALA A 435 -6.24 12.39 2.21
N GLN A 436 -5.31 12.97 1.45
CA GLN A 436 -4.98 14.39 1.54
C GLN A 436 -6.06 15.29 0.93
N SER A 437 -6.70 14.84 -0.15
CA SER A 437 -7.86 15.55 -0.74
C SER A 437 -9.02 15.65 0.27
N GLU A 438 -9.23 14.60 1.05
CA GLU A 438 -10.20 14.60 2.15
C GLU A 438 -9.81 15.60 3.27
N ALA A 439 -8.52 15.76 3.56
CA ALA A 439 -8.05 16.77 4.52
C ALA A 439 -8.34 18.20 4.03
N LEU A 440 -8.13 18.47 2.73
CA LEU A 440 -8.52 19.75 2.10
C LEU A 440 -10.02 20.02 2.26
N VAL A 441 -10.86 19.04 1.90
CA VAL A 441 -12.32 19.19 2.00
C VAL A 441 -12.76 19.45 3.43
N ARG A 442 -12.21 18.70 4.40
CA ARG A 442 -12.51 18.90 5.83
C ARG A 442 -12.10 20.29 6.30
N SER A 443 -10.92 20.74 5.92
CA SER A 443 -10.42 22.08 6.26
C SER A 443 -11.31 23.18 5.68
N LEU A 444 -11.68 23.08 4.40
CA LEU A 444 -12.62 24.01 3.76
C LEU A 444 -13.98 24.04 4.47
N MET A 445 -14.49 22.89 4.89
CA MET A 445 -15.75 22.79 5.63
C MET A 445 -15.69 23.38 7.04
N MET A 446 -14.51 23.70 7.56
CA MET A 446 -14.32 24.41 8.82
C MET A 446 -14.26 25.93 8.65
N ASP A 447 -13.94 26.42 7.45
CA ASP A 447 -13.85 27.86 7.17
C ASP A 447 -15.20 28.58 7.29
N GLU A 448 -15.21 29.73 7.94
CA GLU A 448 -16.43 30.49 8.21
C GLU A 448 -17.06 31.08 6.95
N ALA A 449 -16.26 31.58 6.00
CA ALA A 449 -16.77 32.16 4.77
C ALA A 449 -17.35 31.07 3.86
N PHE A 450 -16.66 29.93 3.77
CA PHE A 450 -17.13 28.77 3.02
C PHE A 450 -18.46 28.24 3.60
N ARG A 451 -18.60 28.16 4.93
CA ARG A 451 -19.84 27.73 5.60
C ARG A 451 -21.07 28.61 5.32
N LYS A 452 -20.86 29.88 4.98
CA LYS A 452 -21.95 30.82 4.62
C LYS A 452 -22.51 30.58 3.22
N ILE A 453 -21.82 29.79 2.40
CA ILE A 453 -22.29 29.38 1.07
C ILE A 453 -23.39 28.31 1.22
N SER A 454 -24.35 28.31 0.28
CA SER A 454 -25.42 27.30 0.27
C SER A 454 -24.85 25.89 0.24
N ILE A 455 -25.57 24.93 0.82
CA ILE A 455 -25.12 23.53 0.86
C ILE A 455 -24.95 22.97 -0.57
N GLU A 456 -25.85 23.34 -1.48
CA GLU A 456 -25.78 22.95 -2.89
C GLU A 456 -24.50 23.45 -3.56
N GLU A 457 -24.17 24.74 -3.42
CA GLU A 457 -22.98 25.32 -4.01
C GLU A 457 -21.69 24.78 -3.36
N ARG A 458 -21.68 24.56 -2.04
CA ARG A 458 -20.57 23.88 -1.37
C ARG A 458 -20.32 22.48 -1.91
N ASN A 459 -21.38 21.68 -2.06
CA ASN A 459 -21.28 20.33 -2.60
C ASN A 459 -20.75 20.34 -4.04
N ARG A 460 -21.20 21.29 -4.86
CA ARG A 460 -20.69 21.48 -6.23
C ARG A 460 -19.21 21.82 -6.24
N ILE A 461 -18.78 22.78 -5.42
CA ILE A 461 -17.37 23.19 -5.31
C ILE A 461 -16.51 22.00 -4.85
N ILE A 462 -16.93 21.29 -3.81
CA ILE A 462 -16.22 20.11 -3.29
C ILE A 462 -16.12 19.02 -4.37
N ALA A 463 -17.22 18.71 -5.05
CA ALA A 463 -17.21 17.73 -6.13
C ALA A 463 -16.21 18.13 -7.23
N ARG A 464 -16.20 19.40 -7.65
CA ARG A 464 -15.28 19.90 -8.67
C ARG A 464 -13.81 19.79 -8.25
N ILE A 465 -13.49 20.12 -7.00
CA ILE A 465 -12.14 19.96 -6.42
C ILE A 465 -11.71 18.50 -6.45
N LEU A 466 -12.57 17.60 -5.96
CA LEU A 466 -12.26 16.18 -5.90
C LEU A 466 -12.10 15.56 -7.29
N ASP A 467 -12.93 15.95 -8.27
CA ASP A 467 -12.83 15.46 -9.65
C ASP A 467 -11.53 15.93 -10.33
N GLU A 468 -11.08 17.16 -10.06
CA GLU A 468 -9.80 17.65 -10.55
C GLU A 468 -8.61 16.86 -9.96
N ILE A 469 -8.64 16.60 -8.65
CA ILE A 469 -7.58 15.82 -7.99
C ILE A 469 -7.59 14.38 -8.51
N ARG A 470 -8.76 13.73 -8.57
CA ARG A 470 -8.92 12.38 -9.14
C ARG A 470 -8.45 12.32 -10.59
N GLY A 471 -8.66 13.37 -11.38
CA GLY A 471 -8.19 13.41 -12.75
C GLY A 471 -6.68 13.34 -12.89
N ARG A 472 -5.93 14.08 -12.05
CA ARG A 472 -4.46 13.99 -12.00
C ARG A 472 -3.98 12.62 -11.51
N MET A 473 -4.67 12.05 -10.53
CA MET A 473 -4.35 10.70 -10.03
C MET A 473 -4.66 9.60 -11.07
N MET A 474 -5.72 9.77 -11.85
CA MET A 474 -6.06 8.84 -12.93
C MET A 474 -5.01 8.85 -14.03
N GLU A 475 -4.50 10.03 -14.39
CA GLU A 475 -3.39 10.19 -15.34
C GLU A 475 -2.13 9.47 -14.85
N GLU A 476 -1.80 9.63 -13.56
CA GLU A 476 -0.70 8.93 -12.89
C GLU A 476 -0.84 7.41 -12.92
N ILE A 477 -2.04 6.90 -12.62
CA ILE A 477 -2.34 5.46 -12.68
C ILE A 477 -2.15 4.93 -14.10
N VAL A 478 -2.65 5.64 -15.11
CA VAL A 478 -2.52 5.24 -16.52
C VAL A 478 -1.04 5.20 -16.93
N LEU A 479 -0.25 6.21 -16.57
CA LEU A 479 1.19 6.25 -16.86
C LEU A 479 1.92 5.09 -16.19
N LEU A 480 1.67 4.87 -14.90
CA LEU A 480 2.30 3.82 -14.10
C LEU A 480 1.97 2.43 -14.66
N GLU A 481 0.68 2.10 -14.79
CA GLU A 481 0.27 0.77 -15.25
C GLU A 481 0.70 0.51 -16.68
N THR A 482 0.68 1.52 -17.56
CA THR A 482 1.18 1.36 -18.95
C THR A 482 2.68 1.06 -18.97
N LYS A 483 3.47 1.77 -18.14
CA LYS A 483 4.92 1.53 -18.01
C LYS A 483 5.23 0.14 -17.47
N MET A 484 4.48 -0.31 -16.47
CA MET A 484 4.66 -1.66 -15.90
C MET A 484 4.27 -2.77 -16.88
N ALA A 485 3.22 -2.56 -17.68
CA ALA A 485 2.74 -3.53 -18.65
C ALA A 485 3.58 -3.64 -19.92
N ARG A 486 4.41 -2.63 -20.22
CA ARG A 486 5.18 -2.51 -21.46
C ARG A 486 6.65 -2.20 -21.17
N PRO A 487 7.39 -3.11 -20.49
CA PRO A 487 8.77 -2.87 -20.08
C PRO A 487 9.75 -2.74 -21.27
N ASP A 488 9.36 -3.24 -22.44
CA ASP A 488 10.07 -3.13 -23.72
C ASP A 488 9.93 -1.76 -24.40
N LYS A 489 9.07 -0.88 -23.88
CA LYS A 489 8.75 0.42 -24.49
C LYS A 489 9.14 1.57 -23.58
N GLN A 490 9.35 2.73 -24.18
CA GLN A 490 9.58 3.98 -23.45
C GLN A 490 8.25 4.70 -23.26
N ILE A 491 7.86 4.95 -22.00
CA ILE A 491 6.65 5.67 -21.62
C ILE A 491 7.04 7.00 -21.00
N PHE A 492 6.60 8.11 -21.60
CA PHE A 492 6.95 9.46 -21.14
C PHE A 492 5.87 10.50 -21.47
N THR A 493 5.88 11.62 -20.74
CA THR A 493 5.09 12.81 -21.10
C THR A 493 5.90 13.68 -22.07
N LEU A 494 5.27 14.20 -23.12
CA LEU A 494 5.95 14.99 -24.16
C LEU A 494 5.49 16.44 -24.17
N GLN A 495 6.39 17.36 -23.81
CA GLN A 495 6.10 18.79 -23.71
C GLN A 495 6.54 19.55 -24.95
N PHE A 496 5.68 20.46 -25.40
CA PHE A 496 5.95 21.42 -26.48
C PHE A 496 6.00 22.83 -25.89
N PRO A 497 6.44 23.85 -26.66
CA PRO A 497 6.38 25.24 -26.21
C PRO A 497 4.97 25.69 -25.77
N VAL A 498 3.92 25.10 -26.36
CA VAL A 498 2.52 25.32 -25.98
C VAL A 498 1.76 23.99 -25.98
N GLY A 499 1.48 23.47 -24.78
CA GLY A 499 0.76 22.21 -24.56
C GLY A 499 1.69 20.99 -24.50
N GLU A 500 1.10 19.84 -24.24
CA GLU A 500 1.81 18.56 -24.08
C GLU A 500 0.96 17.40 -24.62
N PHE A 501 1.59 16.25 -24.79
CA PHE A 501 0.90 14.96 -24.79
C PHE A 501 1.09 14.33 -23.42
N ASP A 502 -0.03 13.99 -22.77
CA ASP A 502 -0.05 13.45 -21.41
C ASP A 502 0.78 12.16 -21.34
N MET A 503 0.72 11.33 -22.38
CA MET A 503 1.52 10.10 -22.51
C MET A 503 1.89 9.82 -23.96
N VAL A 504 3.14 9.40 -24.17
CA VAL A 504 3.67 8.81 -25.40
C VAL A 504 4.21 7.42 -25.08
N VAL A 505 3.81 6.43 -25.86
CA VAL A 505 4.40 5.09 -25.82
C VAL A 505 5.26 4.93 -27.07
N PHE A 506 6.57 4.92 -26.89
CA PHE A 506 7.55 4.80 -27.96
C PHE A 506 8.13 3.38 -28.01
N ASP A 507 7.98 2.75 -29.17
CA ASP A 507 8.56 1.46 -29.50
C ASP A 507 9.77 1.72 -30.41
N SER A 508 10.96 1.66 -29.81
CA SER A 508 12.22 1.91 -30.50
C SER A 508 12.58 0.81 -31.49
N GLU A 509 12.13 -0.42 -31.26
CA GLU A 509 12.42 -1.55 -32.15
C GLU A 509 11.69 -1.40 -33.49
N ASN A 510 10.42 -1.00 -33.44
CA ASN A 510 9.58 -0.81 -34.63
C ASN A 510 9.58 0.63 -35.18
N ALA A 511 10.36 1.53 -34.56
CA ALA A 511 10.43 2.95 -34.90
C ALA A 511 9.04 3.58 -35.06
N CYS A 512 8.20 3.43 -34.04
CA CYS A 512 6.84 3.94 -34.04
C CYS A 512 6.37 4.34 -32.64
N CYS A 513 5.33 5.17 -32.59
CA CYS A 513 4.77 5.62 -31.32
C CYS A 513 3.24 5.68 -31.32
N GLU A 514 2.69 5.71 -30.11
CA GLU A 514 1.28 5.96 -29.81
C GLU A 514 1.21 7.20 -28.90
N VAL A 515 0.27 8.11 -29.17
CA VAL A 515 0.14 9.37 -28.42
C VAL A 515 -1.23 9.49 -27.78
N TYR A 516 -1.26 10.00 -26.55
CA TYR A 516 -2.44 9.96 -25.69
C TYR A 516 -2.71 11.30 -25.00
N GLU A 517 -4.00 11.58 -24.83
CA GLU A 517 -4.54 12.54 -23.86
C GLU A 517 -5.36 11.79 -22.82
N ILE A 518 -5.24 12.14 -21.55
CA ILE A 518 -5.94 11.48 -20.45
C ILE A 518 -6.87 12.51 -19.79
N LYS A 519 -8.16 12.17 -19.68
CA LYS A 519 -9.20 13.11 -19.25
C LYS A 519 -10.19 12.42 -18.31
N HIS A 520 -10.34 12.93 -17.09
CA HIS A 520 -11.29 12.38 -16.11
C HIS A 520 -12.76 12.51 -16.51
N SER A 521 -13.09 13.30 -17.53
CA SER A 521 -14.50 13.44 -17.95
C SER A 521 -15.07 12.14 -18.52
N ASP A 522 -16.37 11.96 -18.33
CA ASP A 522 -17.20 10.94 -18.98
C ASP A 522 -17.71 11.36 -20.38
N LYS A 523 -17.48 12.60 -20.78
CA LYS A 523 -17.92 13.16 -22.06
C LYS A 523 -16.77 13.20 -23.05
N ALA A 524 -17.03 12.72 -24.26
CA ALA A 524 -16.15 12.90 -25.40
C ALA A 524 -16.43 14.26 -26.04
N VAL A 525 -15.48 15.20 -25.95
CA VAL A 525 -15.60 16.52 -26.56
C VAL A 525 -14.37 16.87 -27.41
N PRO A 526 -14.52 17.53 -28.57
CA PRO A 526 -13.39 17.84 -29.47
C PRO A 526 -12.26 18.64 -28.82
N ALA A 527 -12.56 19.44 -27.80
CA ALA A 527 -11.54 20.23 -27.09
C ALA A 527 -10.49 19.34 -26.37
N GLN A 528 -10.84 18.09 -26.02
CA GLN A 528 -9.94 17.15 -25.34
C GLN A 528 -8.85 16.59 -26.27
N CYS A 529 -9.10 16.55 -27.58
CA CYS A 529 -8.17 15.98 -28.55
C CYS A 529 -7.40 17.06 -29.34
N ARG A 530 -7.47 18.33 -28.91
CA ARG A 530 -6.92 19.48 -29.65
C ARG A 530 -5.41 19.36 -29.94
N HIS A 531 -4.63 18.78 -29.03
CA HIS A 531 -3.18 18.64 -29.23
C HIS A 531 -2.88 17.44 -30.13
N LEU A 532 -3.63 16.35 -30.01
CA LEU A 532 -3.54 15.18 -30.90
C LEU A 532 -3.89 15.49 -32.37
N GLN A 533 -4.62 16.59 -32.61
CA GLN A 533 -4.95 17.10 -33.95
C GLN A 533 -3.95 18.17 -34.44
N ASP A 534 -3.03 18.62 -33.60
CA ASP A 534 -2.06 19.63 -33.96
C ASP A 534 -1.01 19.02 -34.89
N LYS A 535 -1.16 19.28 -36.20
CA LYS A 535 -0.30 18.73 -37.26
C LYS A 535 1.18 19.01 -37.01
N LYS A 536 1.53 20.16 -36.42
CA LYS A 536 2.92 20.49 -36.14
C LYS A 536 3.46 19.59 -35.03
N LYS A 537 2.73 19.44 -33.93
CA LYS A 537 3.12 18.55 -32.83
C LYS A 537 3.26 17.10 -33.29
N CYS A 538 2.29 16.62 -34.08
CA CYS A 538 2.34 15.27 -34.64
C CYS A 538 3.57 15.10 -35.53
N HIS A 539 3.83 16.04 -36.45
CA HIS A 539 4.98 15.97 -37.35
C HIS A 539 6.32 15.97 -36.59
N GLU A 540 6.49 16.86 -35.60
CA GLU A 540 7.69 16.92 -34.78
C GLU A 540 7.90 15.62 -33.97
N THR A 541 6.79 15.04 -33.47
CA THR A 541 6.82 13.75 -32.76
C THR A 541 7.20 12.61 -33.70
N GLU A 542 6.59 12.54 -34.89
CA GLU A 542 6.88 11.52 -35.90
C GLU A 542 8.34 11.57 -36.39
N PHE A 543 8.89 12.77 -36.54
CA PHE A 543 10.28 12.98 -36.92
C PHE A 543 11.24 12.37 -35.89
N ARG A 544 10.88 12.40 -34.59
CA ARG A 544 11.76 11.99 -33.48
C ARG A 544 11.55 10.54 -33.04
N TYR A 545 10.30 10.11 -32.94
CA TYR A 545 9.87 8.84 -32.33
C TYR A 545 9.24 7.89 -33.35
N GLY A 546 9.36 8.21 -34.63
CA GLY A 546 8.82 7.41 -35.71
C GLY A 546 7.30 7.54 -35.86
N LYS A 547 6.75 6.81 -36.83
CA LYS A 547 5.36 6.99 -37.28
C LYS A 547 4.36 6.86 -36.12
N ILE A 548 3.42 7.80 -36.01
CA ILE A 548 2.32 7.69 -35.05
C ILE A 548 1.35 6.61 -35.57
N LYS A 549 1.28 5.49 -34.86
CA LYS A 549 0.36 4.37 -35.18
C LYS A 549 -1.05 4.62 -34.67
N GLY A 550 -1.20 5.39 -33.60
CA GLY A 550 -2.49 5.66 -32.99
C GLY A 550 -2.49 6.95 -32.17
N ARG A 551 -3.67 7.57 -32.12
CA ARG A 551 -3.96 8.79 -31.36
C ARG A 551 -5.20 8.54 -30.53
N TYR A 552 -5.06 8.66 -29.21
CA TYR A 552 -6.09 8.18 -28.30
C TYR A 552 -6.42 9.21 -27.22
N VAL A 553 -7.68 9.23 -26.79
CA VAL A 553 -8.10 9.92 -25.57
C VAL A 553 -8.56 8.87 -24.56
N ILE A 554 -7.85 8.72 -23.45
CA ILE A 554 -8.27 7.85 -22.34
C ILE A 554 -9.18 8.65 -21.41
N TYR A 555 -10.41 8.16 -21.19
CA TYR A 555 -11.42 8.90 -20.43
C TYR A 555 -12.44 7.98 -19.75
N ARG A 556 -13.39 8.53 -18.98
CA ARG A 556 -14.35 7.72 -18.21
C ARG A 556 -15.59 7.29 -18.99
N GLY A 557 -15.84 7.85 -20.17
CA GLY A 557 -17.01 7.54 -20.97
C GLY A 557 -16.87 6.21 -21.73
N LYS A 558 -17.90 5.87 -22.50
CA LYS A 558 -17.92 4.65 -23.32
C LYS A 558 -17.05 4.80 -24.57
N SER A 559 -16.14 3.85 -24.81
CA SER A 559 -15.24 3.85 -25.96
C SER A 559 -15.95 4.19 -27.29
N CYS A 560 -15.40 5.15 -28.03
CA CYS A 560 -15.97 5.66 -29.28
C CYS A 560 -14.88 6.25 -30.20
N CYS A 561 -15.24 6.62 -31.43
CA CYS A 561 -14.34 7.35 -32.32
C CYS A 561 -14.89 8.75 -32.59
N LEU A 562 -14.05 9.78 -32.45
CA LEU A 562 -14.40 11.17 -32.70
C LEU A 562 -13.25 11.87 -33.44
N ASN A 563 -13.51 12.40 -34.63
CA ASN A 563 -12.52 13.12 -35.45
C ASN A 563 -11.21 12.34 -35.70
N ASP A 564 -11.32 11.06 -36.12
CA ASP A 564 -10.19 10.16 -36.38
C ASP A 564 -9.27 9.93 -35.17
N ILE A 565 -9.83 10.09 -33.97
CA ILE A 565 -9.19 9.86 -32.68
C ILE A 565 -10.06 8.90 -31.89
N GLU A 566 -9.42 7.87 -31.35
CA GLU A 566 -10.08 6.83 -30.59
C GLU A 566 -10.18 7.25 -29.12
N TYR A 567 -11.40 7.34 -28.62
CA TYR A 567 -11.68 7.55 -27.21
C TYR A 567 -11.80 6.19 -26.55
N LEU A 568 -10.93 5.91 -25.60
CA LEU A 568 -10.84 4.65 -24.89
C LEU A 568 -11.35 4.83 -23.46
N ASN A 569 -12.31 4.01 -23.05
CA ASN A 569 -12.69 3.94 -21.65
C ASN A 569 -11.47 3.54 -20.80
N VAL A 570 -11.20 4.30 -19.75
CA VAL A 570 -10.01 4.11 -18.89
C VAL A 570 -10.02 2.76 -18.20
N GLU A 571 -11.18 2.26 -17.80
CA GLU A 571 -11.30 0.98 -17.11
C GLU A 571 -11.09 -0.18 -18.09
N GLU A 572 -11.59 -0.07 -19.32
CA GLU A 572 -11.32 -1.02 -20.41
C GLU A 572 -9.84 -1.00 -20.81
N TYR A 573 -9.24 0.19 -20.92
CA TYR A 573 -7.82 0.36 -21.24
C TYR A 573 -6.93 -0.31 -20.19
N LEU A 574 -7.12 0.01 -18.91
CA LEU A 574 -6.35 -0.58 -17.81
C LEU A 574 -6.57 -2.10 -17.71
N LYS A 575 -7.78 -2.59 -18.00
CA LYS A 575 -8.06 -4.04 -18.10
C LYS A 575 -7.41 -4.71 -19.32
N GLY A 576 -7.00 -3.95 -20.33
CA GLY A 576 -6.30 -4.46 -21.50
C GLY A 576 -4.77 -4.51 -21.35
N LEU A 577 -4.21 -4.00 -20.24
CA LEU A 577 -2.76 -3.89 -20.01
C LEU A 577 -2.08 -5.18 -19.51
N GLY A 578 -2.61 -6.38 -19.78
CA GLY A 578 -1.97 -7.63 -19.32
C GLY A 578 -2.44 -8.87 -20.03
#